data_AF-A0A9X2CGC2-F1
#
_entry.id   AF-A0A9X2CGC2-F1
#
_cell.length_a   1.000
_cell.length_b   1.000
_cell.length_c   1.000
_cell.angle_alpha   90.00
_cell.angle_beta   90.00
_cell.angle_gamma   90.00
#
_symmetry.space_group_name_H-M   'P 1'
#
loop_
_entity.id
_entity.type
_entity.pdbx_description
1 polymer ?
#
loop_
_entity_poly.entity_id
_entity_poly.type
_entity_poly.pdbx_seq_one_letter_code
_entity_poly.pdbx_strand_id
1 'polypeptide(L)' 'MSISNAERWLELCEKQAQLVEGLSKTFPQRCQQHHSLSSSWRELADKIARDNKEFGD' A
#
# COMPACT_ATOMS: atom_id res chain seq x y z
N MET A 1 7.69 12.49 -18.53
CA MET A 1 8.25 12.26 -17.18
C MET A 1 8.13 10.78 -16.88
N SER A 2 9.26 10.07 -16.73
CA SER A 2 9.28 8.67 -16.31
C SER A 2 9.00 8.63 -14.80
N ILE A 3 7.87 8.03 -14.43
CA ILE A 3 7.53 7.77 -13.02
C ILE A 3 8.71 7.01 -12.39
N SER A 4 9.23 7.50 -11.27
CA SER A 4 10.29 6.82 -10.51
C SER A 4 9.81 5.44 -10.10
N ASN A 5 10.72 4.47 -10.00
CA ASN A 5 10.37 3.15 -9.46
C ASN A 5 9.70 3.27 -8.08
N ALA A 6 10.10 4.24 -7.25
CA ALA A 6 9.46 4.51 -5.97
C ALA A 6 7.99 4.89 -6.12
N GLU A 7 7.66 5.82 -7.01
CA GLU A 7 6.28 6.25 -7.27
C GLU A 7 5.41 5.09 -7.80
N ARG A 8 5.96 4.23 -8.66
CA ARG A 8 5.28 3.00 -9.11
C ARG A 8 4.99 2.05 -7.95
N TRP A 9 5.93 1.90 -7.03
CA TRP A 9 5.74 1.06 -5.85
C TRP A 9 4.70 1.65 -4.88
N LEU A 10 4.68 2.97 -4.71
CA LEU A 10 3.65 3.66 -3.91
C LEU A 10 2.26 3.42 -4.48
N GLU A 11 2.10 3.60 -5.80
CA GLU A 11 0.82 3.35 -6.48
C GLU A 11 0.36 1.89 -6.33
N LEU A 12 1.31 0.94 -6.43
CA LEU A 12 1.00 -0.48 -6.27
C LEU A 12 0.55 -0.82 -4.85
N CYS A 13 1.23 -0.28 -3.83
CA CYS A 13 0.88 -0.52 -2.43
C CYS A 13 -0.53 0.00 -2.13
N GLU A 14 -0.87 1.20 -2.61
CA GLU A 14 -2.20 1.77 -2.43
C GLU A 14 -3.29 0.94 -3.14
N LYS A 15 -3.04 0.52 -4.39
CA LYS A 15 -3.97 -0.37 -5.11
C LYS A 15 -4.21 -1.69 -4.39
N GLN A 16 -3.17 -2.30 -3.84
CA GLN A 16 -3.31 -3.54 -3.08
C GLN A 16 -4.07 -3.34 -1.77
N ALA A 17 -3.79 -2.25 -1.03
CA ALA A 17 -4.53 -1.91 0.18
C ALA A 17 -6.03 -1.76 -0.10
N GLN A 18 -6.40 -1.03 -1.15
CA GLN A 18 -7.80 -0.82 -1.55
C GLN A 18 -8.48 -2.13 -2.00
N LEU A 19 -7.77 -2.98 -2.74
CA LEU A 19 -8.31 -4.27 -3.19
C LEU A 19 -8.63 -5.17 -2.00
N VAL A 20 -7.70 -5.28 -1.05
CA VAL A 20 -7.87 -6.08 0.16
C VAL A 20 -8.99 -5.52 1.04
N GLU A 21 -9.07 -4.21 1.24
CA GLU A 21 -10.14 -3.57 1.99
C GLU A 21 -11.51 -3.79 1.30
N GLY A 22 -11.53 -3.80 -0.04
CA GLY A 22 -12.69 -4.17 -0.85
C GLY A 22 -13.16 -5.61 -0.66
N LEU A 23 -12.25 -6.57 -0.42
CA LEU A 23 -12.61 -7.98 -0.17
C LEU A 23 -13.44 -8.16 1.09
N SER A 24 -13.37 -7.23 2.05
CA SER A 24 -14.23 -7.24 3.25
C SER A 24 -15.71 -7.07 2.94
N LYS A 25 -16.06 -6.48 1.77
CA LYS A 25 -17.46 -6.40 1.32
C LYS A 25 -18.02 -7.77 0.95
N THR A 26 -17.19 -8.63 0.36
CA THR A 26 -17.57 -9.98 -0.06
C THR A 26 -17.40 -11.01 1.06
N PHE A 27 -16.36 -10.84 1.89
CA PHE A 27 -16.00 -11.77 2.97
C PHE A 27 -15.91 -11.02 4.31
N PRO A 28 -17.05 -10.59 4.89
CA PRO A 28 -17.06 -9.78 6.11
C PRO A 28 -16.47 -10.51 7.33
N GLN A 29 -16.52 -11.84 7.33
CA GLN A 29 -15.94 -12.69 8.37
C GLN A 29 -14.41 -12.52 8.48
N ARG A 30 -13.74 -12.07 7.41
CA ARG A 30 -12.30 -11.85 7.33
C ARG A 30 -11.90 -10.38 7.46
N CYS A 31 -12.85 -9.51 7.82
CA CYS A 31 -12.66 -8.06 7.83
C CYS A 31 -11.43 -7.61 8.64
N GLN A 32 -11.21 -8.19 9.82
CA GLN A 32 -10.02 -7.86 10.63
C GLN A 32 -8.70 -8.24 9.94
N GLN A 33 -8.65 -9.40 9.29
CA GLN A 33 -7.47 -9.88 8.57
C GLN A 33 -7.18 -9.00 7.35
N HIS A 34 -8.23 -8.63 6.61
CA HIS A 34 -8.12 -7.71 5.49
C HIS A 34 -7.66 -6.32 5.94
N HIS A 35 -8.23 -5.77 7.03
CA HIS A 35 -7.79 -4.50 7.58
C HIS A 35 -6.32 -4.53 8.02
N SER A 36 -5.90 -5.61 8.69
CA SER A 36 -4.49 -5.77 9.08
C SER A 36 -3.59 -5.78 7.85
N LEU A 37 -3.96 -6.52 6.80
CA LEU A 37 -3.17 -6.62 5.58
C LEU A 37 -3.15 -5.31 4.77
N SER A 38 -4.28 -4.60 4.68
CA SER A 38 -4.34 -3.29 4.04
C SER A 38 -3.50 -2.25 4.78
N SER A 39 -3.48 -2.30 6.12
CA SER A 39 -2.60 -1.46 6.93
C SER A 39 -1.14 -1.74 6.65
N SER A 40 -0.73 -3.02 6.58
CA SER A 40 0.66 -3.37 6.24
C SER A 40 1.10 -2.89 4.86
N TRP A 41 0.20 -2.87 3.87
CA TRP A 41 0.49 -2.26 2.57
C TRP A 41 0.72 -0.74 2.66
N ARG A 42 -0.07 -0.03 3.46
CA ARG A 42 0.10 1.41 3.70
C ARG A 42 1.39 1.71 4.48
N GLU A 43 1.74 0.88 5.47
CA GLU A 43 3.01 1.00 6.20
C GLU A 43 4.22 0.79 5.29
N LEU A 44 4.13 -0.15 4.33
CA LEU A 44 5.18 -0.35 3.32
C LEU A 44 5.29 0.87 2.39
N ALA A 45 4.17 1.44 1.95
CA ALA A 45 4.17 2.66 1.15
C ALA A 45 4.86 3.81 1.89
N ASP A 46 4.53 4.00 3.17
CA ASP A 46 5.15 5.02 4.02
C ASP A 46 6.67 4.80 4.16
N LYS A 47 7.12 3.54 4.26
CA LYS A 47 8.55 3.22 4.30
C LYS A 47 9.24 3.58 2.98
N ILE A 48 8.66 3.18 1.85
CA ILE A 48 9.21 3.50 0.52
C ILE A 48 9.25 5.01 0.30
N ALA A 49 8.22 5.75 0.74
CA ALA A 49 8.18 7.21 0.63
C ALA A 49 9.28 7.88 1.48
N ARG A 50 9.53 7.37 2.69
CA ARG A 50 10.61 7.86 3.56
C ARG A 50 11.98 7.57 2.95
N ASP A 51 12.24 6.32 2.57
CA ASP A 51 13.52 5.91 1.99
C ASP A 51 13.80 6.72 0.71
N ASN A 52 12.81 6.91 -0.16
CA ASN A 52 12.96 7.71 -1.38
C ASN A 52 13.21 9.22 -1.10
N LYS A 53 12.79 9.71 0.07
CA LYS A 53 13.08 11.09 0.52
C LYS A 53 14.47 11.21 1.15
N GLU A 54 14.99 10.16 1.77
CA GLU A 54 16.33 10.15 2.38
C GLU A 54 17.47 9.90 1.37
N PHE A 55 17.19 9.25 0.24
CA PHE A 55 18.18 8.96 -0.81
C PHE A 55 18.06 9.86 -2.06
N GLY A 56 17.17 10.85 -2.05
CA GLY A 56 16.97 11.82 -3.12
C GLY A 56 17.47 13.22 -2.76
N ASP A 57 18.79 13.42 -2.82
CA ASP A 57 19.45 14.74 -3.00
C ASP A 57 20.34 14.66 -4.25
#